data_AF-A0A0Q8V862-F1
#
_entry.id   AF-A0A0Q8V862-F1
#
_cell.length_a   1.000
_cell.length_b   1.000
_cell.length_c   1.000
_cell.angle_alpha   90.00
_cell.angle_beta   90.00
_cell.angle_gamma   90.00
#
_symmetry.space_group_name_H-M   'P 1'
#
loop_
_entity.id
_entity.type
_entity.pdbx_description
1 polymer ?
#
loop_
_entity_poly.entity_id
_entity_poly.type
_entity_poly.pdbx_seq_one_letter_code
_entity_poly.pdbx_strand_id
1 'polypeptide(L)'
;MPEVLVPTARWARWLANFSASHGEFSLEVADGALLGTAGDGSRFAARLPFSLGYDGAATADELAAAAVAPPAWGVLLVRKGGFAVARVEQGVVVASKTGQRHVQGRTKAGGQSQQRFARRRANQARDAYEAAADHAARVLGDVGVAVAGGDRTAVAEVLADRRLGGIDVVGPWFAVPDPRRAVLDQVVRDAQALVVDVENAATAPG
;
A
#
# COMPACT_ATOMS: atom_id res chain seq x y z
N MET A 1 6.31 1.60 -15.50
CA MET A 1 4.93 1.15 -15.74
C MET A 1 4.05 1.74 -14.65
N PRO A 2 2.94 2.42 -14.96
CA PRO A 2 1.98 2.82 -13.94
C PRO A 2 1.40 1.58 -13.26
N GLU A 3 1.46 1.56 -11.93
CA GLU A 3 0.79 0.57 -11.09
C GLU A 3 -0.64 1.06 -10.81
N VAL A 4 -1.63 0.18 -10.99
CA VAL A 4 -3.04 0.46 -10.73
C VAL A 4 -3.62 -0.64 -9.85
N LEU A 5 -4.40 -0.24 -8.85
CA LEU A 5 -5.13 -1.16 -7.98
C LEU A 5 -6.49 -1.47 -8.60
N VAL A 6 -6.73 -2.74 -8.90
CA VAL A 6 -7.97 -3.20 -9.54
C VAL A 6 -8.74 -4.10 -8.57
N PRO A 7 -9.85 -3.62 -7.98
CA PRO A 7 -10.72 -4.47 -7.18
C PRO A 7 -11.14 -5.70 -7.98
N THR A 8 -11.18 -6.88 -7.36
CA THR A 8 -11.52 -8.15 -8.03
C THR A 8 -12.87 -8.07 -8.77
N ALA A 9 -13.86 -7.41 -8.17
CA ALA A 9 -15.17 -7.15 -8.78
C ALA A 9 -15.12 -6.29 -10.08
N ARG A 10 -14.01 -5.58 -10.32
CA ARG A 10 -13.77 -4.78 -11.53
C ARG A 10 -12.80 -5.45 -12.51
N TRP A 11 -12.23 -6.60 -12.16
CA TRP A 11 -11.18 -7.25 -12.94
C TRP A 11 -11.64 -7.63 -14.35
N ALA A 12 -12.78 -8.31 -14.47
CA ALA A 12 -13.35 -8.67 -15.76
C ALA A 12 -13.59 -7.45 -16.67
N ARG A 13 -14.10 -6.35 -16.09
CA ARG A 13 -14.29 -5.09 -16.83
C ARG A 13 -12.97 -4.45 -17.23
N TRP A 14 -11.96 -4.52 -16.38
CA TRP A 14 -10.63 -3.99 -16.68
C TRP A 14 -10.02 -4.70 -17.89
N LEU A 15 -10.10 -6.04 -17.93
CA LEU A 15 -9.65 -6.85 -19.07
C LEU A 15 -10.44 -6.55 -20.35
N ALA A 16 -11.75 -6.37 -20.26
CA ALA A 16 -12.57 -5.99 -21.41
C ALA A 16 -12.13 -4.63 -21.98
N ASN A 17 -11.81 -3.66 -21.12
CA ASN A 17 -11.27 -2.36 -21.56
C ASN A 17 -9.89 -2.50 -22.19
N PHE A 18 -9.02 -3.37 -21.64
CA PHE A 18 -7.71 -3.64 -22.22
C PHE A 18 -7.86 -4.23 -23.63
N SER A 19 -8.74 -5.24 -23.81
CA SER A 19 -9.01 -5.82 -25.12
C SER A 19 -9.62 -4.82 -26.10
N ALA A 20 -10.57 -3.99 -25.65
CA ALA A 20 -11.16 -2.96 -26.49
C ALA A 20 -10.14 -1.92 -26.98
N SER A 21 -9.05 -1.71 -26.23
CA SER A 21 -8.02 -0.72 -26.54
C SER A 21 -6.87 -1.30 -27.38
N HIS A 22 -6.52 -2.57 -27.16
CA HIS A 22 -5.29 -3.19 -27.69
C HIS A 22 -5.54 -4.43 -28.56
N GLY A 23 -6.79 -4.87 -28.67
CA GLY A 23 -7.19 -6.07 -29.41
C GLY A 23 -7.18 -7.35 -28.56
N GLU A 24 -7.15 -8.49 -29.22
CA GLU A 24 -7.02 -9.79 -28.56
C GLU A 24 -5.63 -9.91 -27.91
N PHE A 25 -5.58 -10.58 -26.75
CA PHE A 25 -4.35 -10.80 -25.99
C PHE A 25 -4.29 -12.24 -25.49
N SER A 26 -3.07 -12.77 -25.35
CA SER A 26 -2.82 -14.05 -24.70
C SER A 26 -2.55 -13.86 -23.21
N LEU A 27 -2.87 -14.88 -22.42
CA LEU A 27 -2.58 -14.95 -20.99
C LEU A 27 -1.53 -16.02 -20.71
N GLU A 28 -0.62 -15.73 -19.80
CA GLU A 28 0.33 -16.70 -19.26
C GLU A 28 0.60 -16.41 -17.78
N VAL A 29 1.11 -17.40 -17.04
CA VAL A 29 1.58 -17.21 -15.67
C VAL A 29 3.09 -17.29 -15.66
N ALA A 30 3.73 -16.24 -15.16
CA ALA A 30 5.17 -16.18 -14.98
C ALA A 30 5.50 -15.28 -13.80
N ASP A 31 6.59 -15.58 -13.10
CA ASP A 31 7.11 -14.80 -11.97
C ASP A 31 6.07 -14.45 -10.88
N GLY A 32 5.14 -15.38 -10.62
CA GLY A 32 4.11 -15.19 -9.61
C GLY A 32 3.00 -14.22 -10.02
N ALA A 33 2.83 -13.93 -11.32
CA ALA A 33 1.83 -13.01 -11.84
C ALA A 33 1.09 -13.60 -13.04
N LEU A 34 -0.13 -13.11 -13.29
CA LEU A 34 -0.81 -13.31 -14.57
C LEU A 34 -0.38 -12.22 -15.53
N LEU A 35 0.27 -12.61 -16.62
CA LEU A 35 0.72 -11.71 -17.68
C LEU A 35 -0.27 -11.74 -18.84
N GLY A 36 -0.54 -10.56 -19.40
CA GLY A 36 -1.29 -10.42 -20.64
C GLY A 36 -0.47 -9.70 -21.69
N THR A 37 -0.46 -10.22 -22.92
CA THR A 37 0.25 -9.62 -24.06
C THR A 37 -0.68 -9.51 -25.25
N ALA A 38 -0.92 -8.27 -25.71
CA ALA A 38 -1.71 -7.98 -26.91
C ALA A 38 -0.84 -7.99 -28.17
N GLY A 39 -1.46 -8.20 -29.33
CA GLY A 39 -0.77 -8.21 -30.63
C GLY A 39 -0.11 -6.89 -31.01
N ASP A 40 -0.57 -5.76 -30.43
CA ASP A 40 0.03 -4.44 -30.64
C ASP A 40 1.31 -4.20 -29.81
N GLY A 41 1.69 -5.16 -28.94
CA GLY A 41 2.84 -5.07 -28.04
C GLY A 41 2.52 -4.50 -26.65
N SER A 42 1.27 -4.11 -26.39
CA SER A 42 0.83 -3.69 -25.06
C SER A 42 0.75 -4.89 -24.11
N ARG A 43 1.17 -4.69 -22.87
CA ARG A 43 1.26 -5.75 -21.86
C ARG A 43 0.77 -5.31 -20.49
N PHE A 44 0.34 -6.28 -19.69
CA PHE A 44 0.11 -6.08 -18.28
C PHE A 44 0.64 -7.23 -17.43
N ALA A 45 0.94 -6.95 -16.17
CA ALA A 45 1.25 -7.94 -15.15
C ALA A 45 0.31 -7.73 -13.96
N ALA A 46 -0.56 -8.70 -13.69
CA ALA A 46 -1.50 -8.65 -12.58
C ALA A 46 -1.03 -9.59 -11.45
N ARG A 47 -0.83 -9.03 -10.26
CA ARG A 47 -0.35 -9.73 -9.06
C ARG A 47 -1.44 -9.78 -7.99
N LEU A 48 -1.38 -10.82 -7.17
CA LEU A 48 -2.23 -10.93 -5.98
C LEU A 48 -1.91 -9.83 -4.96
N PRO A 49 -2.89 -9.44 -4.12
CA PRO A 49 -2.63 -8.56 -2.99
C PRO A 49 -1.66 -9.20 -1.98
N PHE A 50 -1.19 -8.39 -1.02
CA PHE A 50 -0.34 -8.86 0.10
C PHE A 50 0.99 -9.52 -0.32
N SER A 51 1.55 -9.12 -1.46
CA SER A 51 2.81 -9.68 -2.00
C SER A 51 2.78 -11.19 -2.20
N LEU A 52 1.60 -11.77 -2.39
CA LEU A 52 1.45 -13.20 -2.67
C LEU A 52 1.81 -13.51 -4.13
N GLY A 53 2.46 -14.64 -4.34
CA GLY A 53 2.72 -15.17 -5.68
C GLY A 53 1.50 -15.93 -6.22
N TYR A 54 1.25 -15.80 -7.52
CA TYR A 54 0.22 -16.54 -8.25
C TYR A 54 0.84 -17.69 -9.07
N ASP A 55 0.35 -18.90 -8.87
CA ASP A 55 0.77 -20.13 -9.57
C ASP A 55 -0.41 -20.93 -10.12
N GLY A 56 -1.61 -20.33 -10.16
CA GLY A 56 -2.84 -20.92 -10.69
C GLY A 56 -2.87 -20.98 -12.22
N ALA A 57 -4.02 -21.37 -12.78
CA ALA A 57 -4.17 -21.42 -14.24
C ALA A 57 -4.10 -20.01 -14.85
N ALA A 58 -3.64 -19.90 -16.10
CA ALA A 58 -3.53 -18.63 -16.82
C ALA A 58 -4.91 -18.08 -17.28
N THR A 59 -5.81 -17.84 -16.32
CA THR A 59 -7.17 -17.35 -16.57
C THR A 59 -7.50 -16.19 -15.63
N ALA A 60 -8.39 -15.32 -16.11
CA ALA A 60 -8.82 -14.15 -15.36
C ALA A 60 -9.57 -14.52 -14.06
N ASP A 61 -10.43 -15.52 -14.14
CA ASP A 61 -11.31 -15.93 -13.03
C ASP A 61 -10.52 -16.59 -11.90
N GLU A 62 -9.54 -17.45 -12.24
CA GLU A 62 -8.67 -18.09 -11.26
C GLU A 62 -7.82 -17.07 -10.48
N LEU A 63 -7.26 -16.06 -11.16
CA LEU A 63 -6.53 -14.98 -10.48
C LEU A 63 -7.45 -14.21 -9.51
N ALA A 64 -8.65 -13.86 -9.95
CA ALA A 64 -9.60 -13.12 -9.13
C ALA A 64 -10.07 -13.94 -7.91
N ALA A 65 -10.26 -15.25 -8.09
CA ALA A 65 -10.62 -16.17 -7.00
C ALA A 65 -9.48 -16.36 -6.00
N ALA A 66 -8.22 -16.33 -6.46
CA ALA A 66 -7.04 -16.45 -5.61
C ALA A 66 -6.72 -15.18 -4.79
N ALA A 67 -7.32 -14.03 -5.13
CA ALA A 67 -7.13 -12.77 -4.42
C ALA A 67 -7.90 -12.73 -3.08
N VAL A 68 -7.43 -13.54 -2.13
CA VAL A 68 -8.00 -13.69 -0.79
C VAL A 68 -7.11 -12.99 0.23
N ALA A 69 -7.70 -12.13 1.06
CA ALA A 69 -6.98 -11.48 2.14
C ALA A 69 -6.63 -12.48 3.26
N PRO A 70 -5.49 -12.31 3.96
CA PRO A 70 -5.19 -13.09 5.16
C PRO A 70 -6.33 -13.00 6.19
N PRO A 71 -6.58 -14.07 6.99
CA PRO A 71 -7.62 -14.06 8.03
C PRO A 71 -7.48 -12.90 9.03
N ALA A 72 -6.25 -12.48 9.32
CA ALA A 72 -5.92 -11.32 10.12
C ALA A 72 -4.73 -10.57 9.51
N TRP A 73 -4.80 -9.24 9.45
CA TRP A 73 -3.72 -8.39 8.91
C TRP A 73 -3.83 -6.95 9.43
N GLY A 74 -2.74 -6.19 9.25
CA GLY A 74 -2.61 -4.82 9.74
C GLY A 74 -2.59 -3.75 8.65
N VAL A 75 -2.90 -2.51 9.04
CA VAL A 75 -2.62 -1.30 8.25
C VAL A 75 -1.81 -0.34 9.10
N LEU A 76 -0.68 0.17 8.58
CA LEU A 76 0.13 1.18 9.24
C LEU A 76 0.39 2.37 8.31
N LEU A 77 -0.27 3.50 8.57
CA LEU A 77 -0.11 4.74 7.82
C LEU A 77 0.56 5.78 8.71
N VAL A 78 1.73 6.27 8.31
CA VAL A 78 2.45 7.27 9.10
C VAL A 78 2.91 8.41 8.20
N ARG A 79 2.64 9.64 8.62
CA ARG A 79 3.09 10.86 7.97
C ARG A 79 3.68 11.79 9.03
N LYS A 80 4.38 12.83 8.59
CA LYS A 80 4.87 13.86 9.51
C LYS A 80 3.70 14.51 10.27
N GLY A 81 3.57 14.19 11.55
CA GLY A 81 2.57 14.75 12.45
C GLY A 81 1.24 13.99 12.55
N GLY A 82 1.13 12.78 11.97
CA GLY A 82 -0.06 11.96 12.15
C GLY A 82 0.14 10.49 11.79
N PHE A 83 -0.73 9.65 12.30
CA PHE A 83 -0.77 8.22 12.00
C PHE A 83 -2.19 7.68 11.98
N ALA A 84 -2.37 6.57 11.27
CA ALA A 84 -3.55 5.72 11.33
C ALA A 84 -3.10 4.27 11.35
N VAL A 85 -3.71 3.47 12.23
CA VAL A 85 -3.45 2.05 12.35
C VAL A 85 -4.77 1.30 12.46
N ALA A 86 -4.85 0.12 11.84
CA ALA A 86 -5.97 -0.80 11.97
C ALA A 86 -5.49 -2.25 12.03
N ARG A 87 -6.27 -3.06 12.74
CA ARG A 87 -6.27 -4.52 12.63
C ARG A 87 -7.56 -4.94 11.96
N VAL A 88 -7.42 -5.76 10.93
CA VAL A 88 -8.51 -6.32 10.15
C VAL A 88 -8.55 -7.82 10.41
N GLU A 89 -9.72 -8.35 10.71
CA GLU A 89 -9.97 -9.78 10.85
C GLU A 89 -11.20 -10.14 10.02
N GLN A 90 -11.10 -11.20 9.22
CA GLN A 90 -12.21 -11.69 8.38
C GLN A 90 -12.87 -10.56 7.55
N GLY A 91 -12.05 -9.65 7.02
CA GLY A 91 -12.50 -8.49 6.22
C GLY A 91 -13.08 -7.31 7.02
N VAL A 92 -13.10 -7.36 8.36
CA VAL A 92 -13.67 -6.32 9.22
C VAL A 92 -12.59 -5.66 10.06
N VAL A 93 -12.62 -4.32 10.17
CA VAL A 93 -11.75 -3.58 11.10
C VAL A 93 -12.21 -3.83 12.53
N VAL A 94 -11.45 -4.63 13.28
CA VAL A 94 -11.77 -5.00 14.67
C VAL A 94 -11.14 -4.05 15.70
N ALA A 95 -10.03 -3.40 15.34
CA ALA A 95 -9.41 -2.36 16.14
C ALA A 95 -8.81 -1.29 15.24
N SER A 96 -8.94 -0.02 15.61
CA SER A 96 -8.28 1.06 14.87
C SER A 96 -7.96 2.26 15.76
N LYS A 97 -6.94 3.01 15.37
CA LYS A 97 -6.60 4.29 15.98
C LYS A 97 -6.07 5.24 14.93
N THR A 98 -6.59 6.47 14.97
CA THR A 98 -5.96 7.61 14.31
C THR A 98 -5.44 8.58 15.36
N GLY A 99 -4.37 9.30 15.03
CA GLY A 99 -3.81 10.31 15.92
C GLY A 99 -3.02 11.35 15.15
N GLN A 100 -2.98 12.55 15.71
CA GLN A 100 -2.18 13.65 15.20
C GLN A 100 -1.33 14.23 16.33
N ARG A 101 -0.12 14.66 16.00
CA ARG A 101 0.79 15.38 16.90
C ARG A 101 1.43 16.51 16.14
N HIS A 102 1.48 17.68 16.77
CA HIS A 102 2.08 18.84 16.13
C HIS A 102 3.59 18.62 15.95
N VAL A 103 4.03 18.52 14.70
CA VAL A 103 5.45 18.58 14.33
C VAL A 103 5.67 19.86 13.55
N GLN A 104 6.46 20.79 14.09
CA GLN A 104 6.64 22.09 13.48
C GLN A 104 7.20 21.97 12.04
N GLY A 105 6.63 22.77 11.12
CA GLY A 105 7.09 22.88 9.74
C GLY A 105 8.51 23.45 9.63
N ARG A 106 9.14 23.30 8.47
CA ARG A 106 10.43 23.97 8.20
C ARG A 106 10.20 25.48 8.08
N THR A 107 10.96 26.28 8.81
CA THR A 107 10.92 27.74 8.71
C THR A 107 11.79 28.21 7.54
N LYS A 108 11.34 29.23 6.79
CA LYS A 108 12.08 29.80 5.64
C LYS A 108 13.23 30.74 6.03
N ALA A 109 13.31 31.20 7.29
CA ALA A 109 14.30 32.17 7.75
C ALA A 109 15.65 31.53 8.12
N GLY A 110 16.76 32.12 7.66
CA GLY A 110 18.16 31.77 7.97
C GLY A 110 18.65 32.28 9.33
N GLY A 111 19.67 31.64 9.92
CA GLY A 111 20.40 32.16 11.09
C GLY A 111 20.60 31.16 12.24
N GLN A 112 21.28 31.61 13.31
CA GLN A 112 21.58 30.86 14.55
C GLN A 112 20.35 30.22 15.23
N SER A 113 19.14 30.75 15.00
CA SER A 113 17.90 30.16 15.47
C SER A 113 17.50 28.87 14.72
N GLN A 114 18.00 28.64 13.50
CA GLN A 114 17.67 27.44 12.71
C GLN A 114 18.10 26.14 13.36
N GLN A 115 19.32 26.06 13.94
CA GLN A 115 19.80 24.83 14.56
C GLN A 115 18.90 24.40 15.72
N ARG A 116 18.45 25.36 16.55
CA ARG A 116 17.50 25.10 17.65
C ARG A 116 16.14 24.63 17.14
N PHE A 117 15.62 25.22 16.06
CA PHE A 117 14.36 24.79 15.44
C PHE A 117 14.48 23.41 14.79
N ALA A 118 15.61 23.12 14.14
CA ALA A 118 15.87 21.80 13.56
C ALA A 118 15.89 20.71 14.62
N ARG A 119 16.61 20.94 15.73
CA ARG A 119 16.68 20.00 16.86
C ARG A 119 15.32 19.80 17.53
N ARG A 120 14.56 20.87 17.76
CA ARG A 120 13.20 20.78 18.32
C ARG A 120 12.26 19.98 17.41
N ARG A 121 12.34 20.16 16.08
CA ARG A 121 11.55 19.37 15.12
C ARG A 121 11.93 17.90 15.12
N ALA A 122 13.23 17.59 15.22
CA ALA A 122 13.70 16.22 15.29
C ALA A 122 13.15 15.53 16.56
N ASN A 123 13.23 16.20 17.72
CA ASN A 123 12.65 15.68 18.96
C ASN A 123 11.13 15.47 18.83
N GLN A 124 10.39 16.45 18.30
CA GLN A 124 8.94 16.33 18.10
C GLN A 124 8.57 15.18 17.15
N ALA A 125 9.35 14.95 16.09
CA ALA A 125 9.13 13.84 15.17
C ALA A 125 9.33 12.50 15.88
N ARG A 126 10.42 12.37 16.65
CA ARG A 126 10.71 11.16 17.43
C ARG A 126 9.62 10.86 18.45
N ASP A 127 9.20 11.85 19.25
CA ASP A 127 8.12 11.68 20.23
C ASP A 127 6.79 11.30 19.53
N ALA A 128 6.57 11.79 18.31
CA ALA A 128 5.40 11.42 17.52
C ALA A 128 5.47 9.99 16.99
N TYR A 129 6.66 9.52 16.58
CA TYR A 129 6.87 8.15 16.13
C TYR A 129 6.80 7.15 17.27
N GLU A 130 7.35 7.47 18.44
CA GLU A 130 7.24 6.64 19.66
C GLU A 130 5.76 6.47 20.05
N ALA A 131 4.99 7.56 20.05
CA ALA A 131 3.55 7.47 20.30
C ALA A 131 2.80 6.64 19.24
N ALA A 132 3.19 6.76 17.97
CA ALA A 132 2.61 5.96 16.90
C ALA A 132 2.96 4.47 17.07
N ALA A 133 4.19 4.14 17.45
CA ALA A 133 4.63 2.77 17.75
C ALA A 133 3.87 2.17 18.93
N ASP A 134 3.63 2.94 19.99
CA ASP A 134 2.78 2.50 21.10
C ASP A 134 1.34 2.16 20.68
N HIS A 135 0.76 2.99 19.81
CA HIS A 135 -0.57 2.70 19.27
C HIS A 135 -0.55 1.51 18.30
N ALA A 136 0.49 1.39 17.48
CA ALA A 136 0.65 0.28 16.56
C ALA A 136 0.79 -1.04 17.30
N ALA A 137 1.65 -1.13 18.31
CA ALA A 137 1.86 -2.33 19.11
C ALA A 137 0.56 -2.79 19.80
N ARG A 138 -0.26 -1.85 20.29
CA ARG A 138 -1.56 -2.17 20.90
C ARG A 138 -2.61 -2.61 19.89
N VAL A 139 -2.68 -1.96 18.73
CA VAL A 139 -3.75 -2.21 17.74
C VAL A 139 -3.45 -3.42 16.87
N LEU A 140 -2.22 -3.53 16.38
CA LEU A 140 -1.79 -4.62 15.50
C LEU A 140 -1.69 -5.94 16.30
N GLY A 141 -1.20 -5.88 17.54
CA GLY A 141 -1.04 -7.07 18.36
C GLY A 141 -0.09 -8.07 17.70
N ASP A 142 -0.58 -9.28 17.45
CA ASP A 142 0.14 -10.44 16.92
C ASP A 142 -0.06 -10.68 15.41
N VAL A 143 -0.55 -9.70 14.64
CA VAL A 143 -0.67 -9.86 13.18
C VAL A 143 0.71 -10.09 12.56
N GLY A 144 0.83 -11.12 11.70
CA GLY A 144 2.09 -11.43 11.02
C GLY A 144 2.38 -10.53 9.82
N VAL A 145 1.36 -9.92 9.21
CA VAL A 145 1.51 -9.08 8.02
C VAL A 145 0.74 -7.77 8.15
N ALA A 146 1.28 -6.71 7.56
CA ALA A 146 0.61 -5.42 7.45
C ALA A 146 0.91 -4.73 6.12
N VAL A 147 -0.04 -3.95 5.62
CA VAL A 147 0.24 -2.98 4.56
C VAL A 147 0.67 -1.65 5.16
N ALA A 148 1.50 -0.90 4.45
CA ALA A 148 2.02 0.37 4.94
C ALA A 148 1.92 1.50 3.92
N GLY A 149 1.90 2.74 4.43
CA GLY A 149 1.82 3.91 3.58
C GLY A 149 2.24 5.21 4.26
N GLY A 150 2.45 6.23 3.43
CA GLY A 150 2.86 7.56 3.85
C GLY A 150 4.36 7.80 3.72
N ASP A 151 4.99 8.31 4.77
CA ASP A 151 6.42 8.65 4.81
C ASP A 151 7.23 7.40 5.17
N ARG A 152 8.08 6.93 4.25
CA ARG A 152 8.86 5.69 4.41
C ARG A 152 9.79 5.74 5.62
N THR A 153 10.43 6.87 5.88
CA THR A 153 11.28 7.03 7.05
C THR A 153 10.47 6.99 8.33
N ALA A 154 9.32 7.68 8.38
CA ALA A 154 8.46 7.67 9.55
C ALA A 154 7.90 6.28 9.88
N VAL A 155 7.48 5.53 8.86
CA VAL A 155 7.03 4.14 9.05
C VAL A 155 8.19 3.25 9.52
N ALA A 156 9.38 3.37 8.94
CA ALA A 156 10.54 2.60 9.35
C ALA A 156 10.92 2.87 10.82
N GLU A 157 10.88 4.12 11.27
CA GLU A 157 11.10 4.49 12.67
C GLU A 157 10.05 3.87 13.61
N VAL A 158 8.79 3.79 13.18
CA VAL A 158 7.73 3.12 13.95
C VAL A 158 7.98 1.62 14.03
N LEU A 159 8.28 0.97 12.89
CA LEU A 159 8.52 -0.48 12.80
C LEU A 159 9.83 -0.92 13.49
N ALA A 160 10.74 0.00 13.76
CA ALA A 160 11.94 -0.29 14.55
C ALA A 160 11.65 -0.63 16.02
N ASP A 161 10.43 -0.40 16.50
CA ASP A 161 9.99 -0.87 17.82
C ASP A 161 9.98 -2.41 17.89
N ARG A 162 10.71 -2.98 18.85
CA ARG A 162 10.84 -4.43 19.04
C ARG A 162 9.51 -5.19 19.12
N ARG A 163 8.43 -4.54 19.58
CA ARG A 163 7.09 -5.15 19.70
C ARG A 163 6.46 -5.40 18.33
N LEU A 164 6.93 -4.71 17.29
CA LEU A 164 6.46 -4.79 15.91
C LEU A 164 7.40 -5.62 15.03
N GLY A 165 8.48 -6.17 15.57
CA GLY A 165 9.52 -6.86 14.80
C GLY A 165 9.09 -8.17 14.13
N GLY A 166 7.89 -8.68 14.44
CA GLY A 166 7.30 -9.85 13.78
C GLY A 166 6.33 -9.52 12.63
N ILE A 167 6.22 -8.24 12.24
CA ILE A 167 5.30 -7.79 11.20
C ILE A 167 6.05 -7.66 9.87
N ASP A 168 5.64 -8.45 8.88
CA ASP A 168 6.08 -8.30 7.51
C ASP A 168 5.24 -7.24 6.80
N VAL A 169 5.91 -6.22 6.24
CA VAL A 169 5.24 -5.20 5.42
C VAL A 169 5.08 -5.73 4.01
N VAL A 170 3.83 -5.87 3.57
CA VAL A 170 3.45 -6.47 2.28
C VAL A 170 2.59 -5.53 1.43
N GLY A 171 2.45 -5.87 0.15
CA GLY A 171 1.68 -5.11 -0.82
C GLY A 171 2.35 -3.81 -1.27
N PRO A 172 1.63 -2.99 -2.05
CA PRO A 172 2.14 -1.73 -2.56
C PRO A 172 2.26 -0.68 -1.43
N TRP A 173 3.09 0.33 -1.66
CA TRP A 173 3.21 1.44 -0.72
C TRP A 173 2.11 2.48 -0.94
N PHE A 174 1.22 2.63 0.04
CA PHE A 174 0.09 3.53 -0.10
C PHE A 174 0.50 5.00 0.01
N ALA A 175 0.09 5.81 -0.97
CA ALA A 175 0.18 7.26 -0.88
C ALA A 175 -0.87 7.76 0.14
N VAL A 176 -0.41 8.43 1.20
CA VAL A 176 -1.28 8.88 2.29
C VAL A 176 -1.23 10.39 2.39
N PRO A 177 -2.19 11.15 1.83
CA PRO A 177 -2.21 12.61 1.97
C PRO A 177 -2.32 13.06 3.43
N ASP A 178 -3.26 12.47 4.18
CA ASP A 178 -3.48 12.68 5.61
C ASP A 178 -3.98 11.36 6.24
N PRO A 179 -3.30 10.81 7.26
CA PRO A 179 -3.67 9.53 7.88
C PRO A 179 -4.89 9.68 8.80
N ARG A 180 -6.05 9.97 8.21
CA ARG A 180 -7.37 10.03 8.87
C ARG A 180 -8.19 8.79 8.57
N ARG A 181 -9.31 8.66 9.27
CA ARG A 181 -10.21 7.50 9.18
C ARG A 181 -10.64 7.19 7.73
N ALA A 182 -10.99 8.21 6.95
CA ALA A 182 -11.37 8.02 5.55
C ALA A 182 -10.25 7.40 4.70
N VAL A 183 -8.99 7.81 4.91
CA VAL A 183 -7.84 7.24 4.18
C VAL A 183 -7.54 5.83 4.68
N LEU A 184 -7.65 5.59 5.99
CA LEU A 184 -7.52 4.24 6.56
C LEU A 184 -8.54 3.28 5.95
N ASP A 185 -9.82 3.66 5.92
CA ASP A 185 -10.89 2.82 5.36
C ASP A 185 -10.69 2.59 3.85
N GLN A 186 -10.14 3.58 3.13
CA GLN A 186 -9.80 3.43 1.71
C GLN A 186 -8.65 2.45 1.50
N VAL A 187 -7.56 2.58 2.26
CA VAL A 187 -6.44 1.63 2.19
C VAL A 187 -6.88 0.22 2.56
N VAL A 188 -7.79 0.04 3.52
CA VAL A 188 -8.32 -1.29 3.86
C VAL A 188 -8.99 -1.96 2.65
N ARG A 189 -9.71 -1.19 1.82
CA ARG A 189 -10.31 -1.70 0.58
C ARG A 189 -9.27 -1.95 -0.49
N ASP A 190 -8.38 -0.99 -0.70
CA ASP A 190 -7.39 -1.01 -1.79
C ASP A 190 -6.31 -2.09 -1.58
N ALA A 191 -5.96 -2.42 -0.34
CA ALA A 191 -5.02 -3.49 0.01
C ALA A 191 -5.45 -4.87 -0.47
N GLN A 192 -6.74 -5.07 -0.74
CA GLN A 192 -7.32 -6.34 -1.20
C GLN A 192 -7.46 -6.38 -2.74
N ALA A 193 -7.09 -5.31 -3.43
CA ALA A 193 -7.16 -5.23 -4.88
C ALA A 193 -5.99 -5.98 -5.54
N LEU A 194 -6.19 -6.44 -6.78
CA LEU A 194 -5.09 -6.88 -7.64
C LEU A 194 -4.16 -5.69 -7.91
N VAL A 195 -2.86 -5.95 -7.93
CA VAL A 195 -1.83 -4.96 -8.28
C VAL A 195 -1.47 -5.16 -9.73
N VAL A 196 -1.83 -4.20 -10.59
CA VAL A 196 -1.68 -4.33 -12.04
C VAL A 196 -0.70 -3.30 -12.57
N ASP A 197 0.42 -3.75 -13.12
CA ASP A 197 1.28 -2.92 -13.96
C ASP A 197 0.81 -3.02 -15.40
N VAL A 198 0.71 -1.88 -16.09
CA VAL A 198 0.37 -1.84 -17.50
C VAL A 198 1.41 -1.04 -18.29
N GLU A 199 1.73 -1.51 -19.48
CA GLU A 199 2.58 -0.83 -20.45
C GLU A 199 1.92 -0.90 -21.81
N ASN A 200 1.50 0.26 -22.30
CA ASN A 200 0.96 0.37 -23.65
C ASN A 200 2.12 0.43 -24.64
N ALA A 201 1.93 -0.18 -25.81
CA ALA A 201 2.87 -0.04 -26.90
C ALA A 201 3.16 1.44 -27.20
N ALA A 202 4.42 1.74 -27.52
CA ALA A 202 4.78 3.09 -27.95
C ALA A 202 3.95 3.44 -29.19
N THR A 203 3.24 4.56 -29.16
CA THR A 203 2.59 5.09 -30.36
C THR A 203 3.70 5.29 -31.40
N ALA A 204 3.66 4.55 -32.51
CA ALA A 204 4.57 4.82 -33.62
C ALA A 204 4.43 6.30 -34.00
N PRO A 205 5.53 7.05 -34.20
CA PRO A 205 5.42 8.39 -34.74
C PRO A 205 4.78 8.26 -36.13
N GLY A 206 3.60 8.87 -36.27
CA GLY A 206 2.88 8.93 -37.54
C GLY A 206 3.59 9.79 -38.58
#